data_AF-A0A7R8XBP5-F1
#
_entry.id   AF-A0A7R8XBP5-F1
#
_cell.length_a   1.000
_cell.length_b   1.000
_cell.length_c   1.000
_cell.angle_alpha   90.00
_cell.angle_beta   90.00
_cell.angle_gamma   90.00
#
_symmetry.space_group_name_H-M   'P 1'
#
loop_
_entity.id
_entity.type
_entity.pdbx_description
1 polymer ?
#
loop_
_entity_poly.entity_id
_entity_poly.type
_entity_poly.pdbx_seq_one_letter_code
_entity_poly.pdbx_strand_id
1 'polypeptide(L)'
;MARGYRMNRNMIPNGNALLVAEEGVLEMSQRVRVLCAIMTHPRNHEKKAKHVRDTWGKRCDVLLFMSSVEDPSLPTVALKVKEGRQHLSKKTHESFRYIYQHHLDDADWFLKADDDTYVVMENLRFMLHDRNRKCLNFVGVQPGDTRDELGRWRFLPFAPETHLNPGFFLGKYDWLWKHTFYPYREGPECCSDKAIAFHYISPNLMHALEYFTYRLHPFGVQHQPLVSNDTGVSKSPP
;
A
#
# COMPACT_ATOMS: atom_id res chain seq x y z
N MET A 1 19.09 -16.04 -43.81
CA MET A 1 18.91 -14.57 -43.72
C MET A 1 18.24 -14.24 -42.39
N ALA A 2 19.01 -13.92 -41.35
CA ALA A 2 18.49 -13.36 -40.10
C ALA A 2 18.93 -11.89 -40.05
N ARG A 3 17.98 -10.97 -40.18
CA ARG A 3 18.25 -9.53 -40.06
C ARG A 3 18.38 -9.21 -38.57
N GLY A 4 19.60 -8.91 -38.13
CA GLY A 4 19.87 -8.39 -36.80
C GLY A 4 19.31 -6.97 -36.66
N TYR A 5 18.41 -6.77 -35.71
CA TYR A 5 18.01 -5.43 -35.26
C TYR A 5 19.18 -4.83 -34.47
N ARG A 6 19.88 -3.86 -35.06
CA ARG A 6 20.80 -2.98 -34.36
C ARG A 6 19.96 -2.03 -33.48
N MET A 7 19.89 -2.30 -32.19
CA MET A 7 19.45 -1.29 -31.22
C MET A 7 20.46 -0.14 -31.23
N ASN A 8 19.95 1.08 -31.44
CA ASN A 8 20.72 2.31 -31.49
C ASN A 8 21.23 2.62 -30.06
N ARG A 9 22.56 2.66 -29.86
CA ARG A 9 23.21 2.80 -28.53
C ARG A 9 23.12 4.22 -27.91
N ASN A 10 22.34 5.13 -28.48
CA ASN A 10 22.31 6.55 -28.07
C ASN A 10 21.07 6.98 -27.28
N MET A 11 20.38 6.05 -26.58
CA MET A 11 19.32 6.39 -25.62
C MET A 11 19.46 5.59 -24.31
N ILE A 12 20.67 5.45 -23.79
CA ILE A 12 20.85 5.02 -22.40
C ILE A 12 21.04 6.32 -21.60
N PRO A 13 20.07 6.71 -20.75
CA PRO A 13 20.25 7.86 -19.87
C PRO A 13 21.51 7.64 -19.04
N ASN A 14 22.32 8.69 -18.88
CA ASN A 14 23.50 8.62 -18.03
C ASN A 14 23.09 8.19 -16.61
N GLY A 15 23.83 7.31 -15.95
CA GLY A 15 23.43 6.72 -14.65
C GLY A 15 23.08 7.77 -13.60
N ASN A 16 23.80 8.89 -13.59
CA ASN A 16 23.52 10.02 -12.71
C ASN A 16 22.18 10.71 -13.00
N ALA A 17 21.73 10.75 -14.25
CA ALA A 17 20.44 11.34 -14.62
C ALA A 17 19.26 10.45 -14.20
N LEU A 18 19.44 9.13 -14.22
CA LEU A 18 18.44 8.18 -13.73
C LEU A 18 18.28 8.29 -12.21
N LEU A 19 19.41 8.37 -11.48
CA LEU A 19 19.41 8.54 -10.02
C LEU A 19 18.75 9.86 -9.60
N VAL A 20 19.08 10.98 -10.27
CA VAL A 20 18.46 12.28 -9.98
C VAL A 20 16.95 12.28 -10.29
N ALA A 21 16.52 11.59 -11.35
CA ALA A 21 15.11 11.43 -11.66
C ALA A 21 14.39 10.58 -10.59
N GLU A 22 15.01 9.50 -10.11
CA GLU A 22 14.46 8.65 -9.05
C GLU A 22 14.38 9.37 -7.69
N GLU A 23 15.39 10.16 -7.33
CA GLU A 23 15.36 11.03 -6.14
C GLU A 23 14.25 12.08 -6.22
N GLY A 24 14.09 12.72 -7.38
CA GLY A 24 12.99 13.68 -7.61
C GLY A 24 11.61 13.02 -7.49
N VAL A 25 11.44 11.82 -8.04
CA VAL A 25 10.19 11.04 -7.94
C VAL A 25 9.91 10.62 -6.50
N LEU A 26 10.94 10.22 -5.75
CA LEU A 26 10.81 9.90 -4.34
C LEU A 26 10.32 11.11 -3.54
N GLU A 27 10.97 12.26 -3.72
CA GLU A 27 10.62 13.49 -3.01
C GLU A 27 9.18 13.93 -3.36
N MET A 28 8.78 13.78 -4.63
CA MET A 28 7.40 14.01 -5.06
C MET A 28 6.42 13.05 -4.40
N SER A 29 6.75 11.75 -4.32
CA SER A 29 5.89 10.75 -3.70
C SER A 29 5.69 11.04 -2.20
N GLN A 30 6.71 11.54 -1.51
CA GLN A 30 6.63 11.89 -0.09
C GLN A 30 5.70 13.09 0.18
N ARG A 31 5.38 13.90 -0.83
CA ARG A 31 4.39 14.99 -0.71
C ARG A 31 2.94 14.52 -0.80
N VAL A 32 2.70 13.25 -1.13
CA VAL A 32 1.36 12.67 -1.20
C VAL A 32 0.83 12.42 0.21
N ARG A 33 -0.16 13.22 0.64
CA ARG A 33 -0.82 13.08 1.94
C ARG A 33 -1.96 12.07 1.87
N VAL A 34 -1.91 11.05 2.71
CA VAL A 34 -2.87 9.94 2.73
C VAL A 34 -3.55 9.83 4.10
N LEU A 35 -4.88 9.92 4.11
CA LEU A 35 -5.70 9.53 5.25
C LEU A 35 -6.05 8.05 5.16
N CYS A 36 -5.74 7.31 6.21
CA CYS A 36 -6.03 5.89 6.36
C CYS A 36 -7.23 5.70 7.30
N ALA A 37 -8.33 5.19 6.76
CA ALA A 37 -9.54 4.83 7.49
C ALA A 37 -9.63 3.31 7.64
N ILE A 38 -9.25 2.81 8.82
CA ILE A 38 -9.20 1.38 9.12
C ILE A 38 -10.55 0.92 9.65
N MET A 39 -11.21 0.03 8.92
CA MET A 39 -12.43 -0.62 9.39
C MET A 39 -12.09 -1.67 10.45
N THR A 40 -12.64 -1.51 11.64
CA THR A 40 -12.46 -2.46 12.74
C THR A 40 -13.68 -2.49 13.65
N HIS A 41 -13.72 -3.39 14.61
CA HIS A 41 -14.81 -3.49 15.59
C HIS A 41 -14.23 -3.65 17.00
N PRO A 42 -15.01 -3.41 18.08
CA PRO A 42 -14.48 -3.34 19.45
C PRO A 42 -13.66 -4.56 19.85
N ARG A 43 -14.11 -5.77 19.50
CA ARG A 43 -13.39 -7.02 19.82
C ARG A 43 -12.03 -7.19 19.11
N ASN A 44 -11.75 -6.37 18.09
CA ASN A 44 -10.52 -6.40 17.30
C ASN A 44 -9.57 -5.26 17.64
N HIS A 45 -9.96 -4.29 18.46
CA HIS A 45 -9.10 -3.17 18.86
C HIS A 45 -7.74 -3.67 19.36
N GLU A 46 -7.79 -4.54 20.36
CA GLU A 46 -6.60 -5.16 20.95
C GLU A 46 -6.00 -6.30 20.13
N LYS A 47 -6.80 -7.00 19.33
CA LYS A 47 -6.34 -8.23 18.65
C LYS A 47 -5.74 -7.97 17.27
N LYS A 48 -6.12 -6.87 16.64
CA LYS A 48 -5.78 -6.57 15.23
C LYS A 48 -5.46 -5.09 15.03
N ALA A 49 -6.38 -4.19 15.38
CA ALA A 49 -6.27 -2.77 15.04
C ALA A 49 -5.01 -2.10 15.61
N LYS A 50 -4.64 -2.43 16.85
CA LYS A 50 -3.38 -1.94 17.44
C LYS A 50 -2.14 -2.33 16.64
N HIS A 51 -2.15 -3.47 15.97
CA HIS A 51 -1.02 -3.91 15.16
C HIS A 51 -0.88 -3.07 13.89
N VAL A 52 -2.00 -2.61 13.32
CA VAL A 52 -1.96 -1.61 12.23
C VAL A 52 -1.35 -0.31 12.73
N ARG A 53 -1.80 0.20 13.90
CA ARG A 53 -1.23 1.41 14.54
C ARG A 53 0.27 1.25 14.80
N ASP A 54 0.71 0.06 15.24
CA ASP A 54 2.09 -0.18 15.66
C ASP A 54 3.04 -0.50 14.50
N THR A 55 2.52 -0.70 13.29
CA THR A 55 3.29 -1.03 12.08
C THR A 55 3.06 0.02 10.98
N TRP A 56 2.42 -0.35 9.88
CA TRP A 56 2.27 0.47 8.68
C TRP A 56 1.38 1.71 8.86
N GLY A 57 0.46 1.70 9.83
CA GLY A 57 -0.39 2.85 10.12
C GLY A 57 0.40 4.09 10.54
N LYS A 58 1.61 3.92 11.10
CA LYS A 58 2.51 5.03 11.48
C LYS A 58 2.92 5.91 10.31
N ARG A 59 2.85 5.38 9.09
CA ARG A 59 3.23 6.07 7.86
C ARG A 59 2.05 6.74 7.16
N CYS A 60 0.85 6.72 7.73
CA CYS A 60 -0.28 7.52 7.27
C CYS A 60 -0.17 8.96 7.79
N ASP A 61 -0.60 9.93 7.00
CA ASP A 61 -0.63 11.34 7.42
C ASP A 61 -1.74 11.58 8.45
N VAL A 62 -2.88 10.92 8.26
CA VAL A 62 -3.96 10.82 9.24
C VAL A 62 -4.36 9.35 9.37
N LEU A 63 -4.40 8.82 10.61
CA LEU A 63 -4.81 7.45 10.89
C LEU A 63 -6.06 7.43 11.77
N LEU A 64 -7.14 6.83 11.27
CA LEU A 64 -8.42 6.71 11.98
C LEU A 64 -8.88 5.25 12.01
N PHE A 65 -9.40 4.82 13.16
CA PHE A 65 -10.01 3.51 13.34
C PHE A 65 -11.53 3.63 13.41
N MET A 66 -12.21 3.26 12.33
CA MET A 66 -13.66 3.37 12.19
C MET A 66 -14.33 2.20 12.93
N SER A 67 -14.92 2.48 14.09
CA SER A 67 -15.51 1.48 14.98
C SER A 67 -16.90 1.88 15.47
N SER A 68 -17.57 1.04 16.27
CA SER A 68 -18.85 1.38 16.92
C SER A 68 -18.71 1.94 18.32
N VAL A 69 -17.52 1.80 18.93
CA VAL A 69 -17.20 2.35 20.24
C VAL A 69 -15.87 3.08 20.17
N GLU A 70 -15.69 4.02 21.09
CA GLU A 70 -14.43 4.69 21.32
C GLU A 70 -13.49 3.80 22.13
N ASP A 71 -12.20 3.84 21.79
CA ASP A 71 -11.11 3.20 22.54
C ASP A 71 -9.99 4.22 22.69
N PRO A 72 -9.70 4.72 23.91
CA PRO A 72 -8.67 5.72 24.16
C PRO A 72 -7.26 5.29 23.75
N SER A 73 -7.00 4.00 23.56
CA SER A 73 -5.70 3.48 23.12
C SER A 73 -5.48 3.63 21.61
N LEU A 74 -6.53 3.91 20.84
CA LEU A 74 -6.51 4.02 19.38
C LEU A 74 -7.18 5.36 18.95
N PRO A 75 -6.80 5.97 17.82
CA PRO A 75 -7.53 7.10 17.27
C PRO A 75 -8.87 6.62 16.65
N THR A 76 -9.80 6.16 17.49
CA THR A 76 -11.08 5.62 17.05
C THR A 76 -12.09 6.71 16.75
N VAL A 77 -12.90 6.46 15.72
CA VAL A 77 -14.14 7.20 15.47
C VAL A 77 -15.30 6.26 15.81
N ALA A 78 -16.09 6.63 16.82
CA ALA A 78 -17.26 5.88 17.27
C ALA A 78 -18.48 6.17 16.37
N LEU A 79 -18.63 5.39 15.30
CA LEU A 79 -19.74 5.47 14.37
C LEU A 79 -21.00 4.84 14.99
N LYS A 80 -22.14 5.51 14.85
CA LYS A 80 -23.46 5.02 15.32
C LYS A 80 -24.02 3.93 14.39
N VAL A 81 -23.26 2.86 14.19
CA VAL A 81 -23.58 1.73 13.31
C VAL A 81 -23.34 0.43 14.06
N LYS A 82 -24.28 -0.51 13.96
CA LYS A 82 -24.15 -1.85 14.55
C LYS A 82 -23.02 -2.63 13.88
N GLU A 83 -22.36 -3.49 14.64
CA GLU A 83 -21.33 -4.38 14.09
C GLU A 83 -21.91 -5.56 13.30
N GLY A 84 -21.14 -6.05 12.34
CA GLY A 84 -21.49 -7.20 11.51
C GLY A 84 -21.28 -6.94 10.01
N ARG A 85 -21.03 -8.02 9.26
CA ARG A 85 -20.74 -7.96 7.82
C ARG A 85 -21.85 -7.27 7.03
N GLN A 86 -23.11 -7.48 7.41
CA GLN A 86 -24.29 -6.88 6.81
C GLN A 86 -24.38 -5.35 6.98
N HIS A 87 -23.60 -4.76 7.89
CA HIS A 87 -23.60 -3.33 8.17
C HIS A 87 -22.36 -2.60 7.62
N LEU A 88 -21.43 -3.31 6.96
CA LEU A 88 -20.18 -2.73 6.44
C LEU A 88 -20.42 -1.60 5.45
N SER A 89 -21.43 -1.70 4.59
CA SER A 89 -21.79 -0.63 3.64
C SER A 89 -22.20 0.65 4.36
N LYS A 90 -23.05 0.52 5.39
CA LYS A 90 -23.47 1.66 6.22
C LYS A 90 -22.29 2.24 7.00
N LYS A 91 -21.44 1.38 7.57
CA LYS A 91 -20.24 1.79 8.31
C LYS A 91 -19.27 2.54 7.40
N THR A 92 -19.06 2.07 6.18
CA THR A 92 -18.24 2.72 5.16
C THR A 92 -18.81 4.09 4.80
N HIS A 93 -20.13 4.17 4.56
CA HIS A 93 -20.80 5.44 4.26
C HIS A 93 -20.63 6.46 5.41
N GLU A 94 -20.90 6.06 6.65
CA GLU A 94 -20.72 6.94 7.82
C GLU A 94 -19.25 7.34 8.04
N SER A 95 -18.31 6.46 7.71
CA SER A 95 -16.87 6.77 7.75
C SER A 95 -16.52 7.87 6.75
N PHE A 96 -17.00 7.77 5.51
CA PHE A 96 -16.79 8.82 4.51
C PHE A 96 -17.47 10.13 4.90
N ARG A 97 -18.66 10.08 5.50
CA ARG A 97 -19.34 11.27 6.02
C ARG A 97 -18.50 11.96 7.11
N TYR A 98 -17.95 11.20 8.05
CA TYR A 98 -17.08 11.74 9.10
C TYR A 98 -15.81 12.36 8.51
N ILE A 99 -15.13 11.63 7.62
CA ILE A 99 -13.91 12.12 6.94
C ILE A 99 -14.20 13.41 6.18
N TYR A 100 -15.29 13.47 5.41
CA TYR A 100 -15.69 14.68 4.68
C TYR A 100 -15.95 15.87 5.61
N GLN A 101 -16.54 15.64 6.79
CA GLN A 101 -16.89 16.71 7.73
C GLN A 101 -15.69 17.23 8.54
N HIS A 102 -14.64 16.43 8.71
CA HIS A 102 -13.56 16.75 9.67
C HIS A 102 -12.15 16.71 9.11
N HIS A 103 -11.92 16.02 7.99
CA HIS A 103 -10.59 15.73 7.46
C HIS A 103 -10.50 15.91 5.94
N LEU A 104 -11.44 16.64 5.33
CA LEU A 104 -11.48 16.84 3.88
C LEU A 104 -10.19 17.51 3.36
N ASP A 105 -9.66 18.48 4.10
CA ASP A 105 -8.49 19.27 3.71
C ASP A 105 -7.16 18.70 4.25
N ASP A 106 -7.24 17.70 5.14
CA ASP A 106 -6.07 17.12 5.81
C ASP A 106 -5.28 16.14 4.93
N ALA A 107 -5.88 15.63 3.86
CA ALA A 107 -5.27 14.66 2.95
C ALA A 107 -5.66 14.87 1.49
N ASP A 108 -4.82 14.39 0.58
CA ASP A 108 -5.09 14.42 -0.87
C ASP A 108 -5.72 13.09 -1.35
N TRP A 109 -5.45 12.01 -0.62
CA TRP A 109 -5.95 10.66 -0.89
C TRP A 109 -6.54 10.01 0.34
N PHE A 110 -7.61 9.23 0.15
CA PHE A 110 -8.34 8.55 1.22
C PHE A 110 -8.29 7.04 0.99
N LEU A 111 -7.60 6.33 1.88
CA LEU A 111 -7.46 4.89 1.85
C LEU A 111 -8.39 4.24 2.87
N LYS A 112 -9.35 3.43 2.40
CA LYS A 112 -10.06 2.48 3.25
C LYS A 112 -9.29 1.16 3.28
N ALA A 113 -9.01 0.64 4.46
CA ALA A 113 -8.46 -0.70 4.66
C ALA A 113 -9.16 -1.43 5.81
N ASP A 114 -8.98 -2.73 5.91
CA ASP A 114 -9.47 -3.54 7.03
C ASP A 114 -8.33 -3.79 8.03
N ASP A 115 -8.65 -4.14 9.27
CA ASP A 115 -7.69 -4.32 10.37
C ASP A 115 -6.74 -5.53 10.25
N ASP A 116 -6.87 -6.32 9.18
CA ASP A 116 -5.99 -7.41 8.75
C ASP A 116 -5.41 -7.17 7.35
N THR A 117 -5.25 -5.91 6.97
CA THR A 117 -4.54 -5.50 5.74
C THR A 117 -3.19 -4.88 6.13
N TYR A 118 -2.14 -5.18 5.36
CA TYR A 118 -0.84 -4.53 5.46
C TYR A 118 -0.58 -3.73 4.19
N VAL A 119 -0.09 -2.49 4.34
CA VAL A 119 0.16 -1.58 3.23
C VAL A 119 1.59 -1.03 3.27
N VAL A 120 2.30 -1.14 2.17
CA VAL A 120 3.59 -0.47 1.95
C VAL A 120 3.29 0.95 1.45
N MET A 121 3.24 1.90 2.39
CA MET A 121 2.76 3.26 2.13
C MET A 121 3.61 4.01 1.10
N GLU A 122 4.90 3.73 1.04
CA GLU A 122 5.85 4.29 0.09
C GLU A 122 5.51 3.84 -1.34
N ASN A 123 5.17 2.56 -1.52
CA ASN A 123 4.74 2.05 -2.82
C ASN A 123 3.37 2.62 -3.22
N LEU A 124 2.48 2.83 -2.24
CA LEU A 124 1.21 3.52 -2.48
C LEU A 124 1.45 4.95 -2.95
N ARG A 125 2.26 5.73 -2.22
CA ARG A 125 2.62 7.11 -2.57
C ARG A 125 3.30 7.19 -3.93
N PHE A 126 4.22 6.26 -4.22
CA PHE A 126 4.83 6.14 -5.53
C PHE A 126 3.80 5.89 -6.64
N MET A 127 2.76 5.09 -6.41
CA MET A 127 1.72 4.92 -7.42
C MET A 127 0.84 6.17 -7.59
N LEU A 128 0.66 6.95 -6.52
CA LEU A 128 -0.25 8.10 -6.46
C LEU A 128 0.40 9.43 -6.88
N HIS A 129 1.74 9.55 -6.83
CA HIS A 129 2.44 10.83 -7.04
C HIS A 129 2.16 11.48 -8.40
N ASP A 130 2.00 10.67 -9.44
CA ASP A 130 1.72 11.13 -10.81
C ASP A 130 0.21 11.07 -11.15
N ARG A 131 -0.63 10.67 -10.20
CA ARG A 131 -2.09 10.62 -10.42
C ARG A 131 -2.68 11.98 -10.13
N ASN A 132 -3.37 12.53 -11.13
CA ASN A 132 -4.03 13.82 -11.02
C ASN A 132 -5.16 13.75 -9.98
N ARG A 133 -5.10 14.59 -8.94
CA ARG A 133 -6.07 14.70 -7.83
C ARG A 133 -7.48 15.19 -8.22
N LYS A 134 -7.80 15.22 -9.52
CA LYS A 134 -9.09 15.73 -10.03
C LYS A 134 -10.19 14.68 -9.77
N CYS A 135 -11.30 15.15 -9.19
CA CYS A 135 -12.40 14.36 -8.61
C CYS A 135 -12.85 13.12 -9.40
N LEU A 136 -13.08 12.03 -8.66
CA LEU A 136 -13.31 10.70 -9.23
C LEU A 136 -14.77 10.36 -9.64
N ASN A 137 -15.73 11.28 -9.77
CA ASN A 137 -17.05 10.87 -10.33
C ASN A 137 -17.96 11.94 -10.96
N PHE A 138 -17.65 13.23 -10.92
CA PHE A 138 -18.45 14.20 -11.71
C PHE A 138 -18.18 14.08 -13.24
N VAL A 139 -17.25 13.20 -13.66
CA VAL A 139 -16.62 13.09 -15.00
C VAL A 139 -16.50 11.66 -15.54
N GLY A 140 -17.23 10.68 -14.98
CA GLY A 140 -17.31 9.32 -15.56
C GLY A 140 -16.09 8.43 -15.34
N VAL A 141 -15.62 8.32 -14.10
CA VAL A 141 -14.41 7.55 -13.78
C VAL A 141 -14.59 6.05 -13.99
N GLN A 142 -13.65 5.51 -14.76
CA GLN A 142 -13.47 4.09 -14.97
C GLN A 142 -12.52 3.52 -13.90
N PRO A 143 -12.70 2.26 -13.46
CA PRO A 143 -11.69 1.55 -12.71
C PRO A 143 -10.36 1.63 -13.47
N GLY A 144 -9.34 2.22 -12.84
CA GLY A 144 -8.00 2.25 -13.42
C GLY A 144 -7.31 0.91 -13.22
N ASP A 145 -6.54 0.46 -14.21
CA ASP A 145 -5.61 -0.64 -14.02
C ASP A 145 -4.54 -0.23 -12.99
N THR A 146 -4.40 -1.02 -11.93
CA THR A 146 -3.45 -0.79 -10.84
C THR A 146 -2.24 -1.70 -10.93
N ARG A 147 -2.16 -2.57 -11.94
CA ARG A 147 -0.99 -3.41 -12.18
C ARG A 147 0.19 -2.55 -12.61
N ASP A 148 1.39 -3.10 -12.47
CA ASP A 148 2.60 -2.43 -12.94
C ASP A 148 2.76 -2.52 -14.47
N GLU A 149 3.85 -1.96 -14.98
CA GLU A 149 4.17 -1.86 -16.40
C GLU A 149 4.38 -3.25 -17.04
N LEU A 150 4.64 -4.28 -16.21
CA LEU A 150 4.75 -5.69 -16.61
C LEU A 150 3.42 -6.46 -16.44
N GLY A 151 2.36 -5.79 -15.98
CA GLY A 151 1.05 -6.39 -15.72
C GLY A 151 0.99 -7.21 -14.42
N ARG A 152 1.89 -6.99 -13.47
CA ARG A 152 1.91 -7.66 -12.16
C ARG A 152 1.08 -6.92 -11.12
N TRP A 153 0.49 -7.64 -10.18
CA TRP A 153 -0.46 -7.06 -9.22
C TRP A 153 0.24 -6.24 -8.14
N ARG A 154 -0.35 -5.07 -7.81
CA ARG A 154 0.08 -4.22 -6.68
C ARG A 154 -0.84 -4.33 -5.45
N PHE A 155 -2.13 -4.59 -5.64
CA PHE A 155 -3.09 -4.82 -4.54
C PHE A 155 -3.50 -6.29 -4.54
N LEU A 156 -3.15 -7.01 -3.48
CA LEU A 156 -3.26 -8.45 -3.42
C LEU A 156 -4.31 -8.89 -2.40
N PRO A 157 -5.30 -9.72 -2.80
CA PRO A 157 -6.44 -10.06 -1.95
C PRO A 157 -6.13 -11.07 -0.84
N PHE A 158 -4.88 -11.52 -0.73
CA PHE A 158 -4.44 -12.53 0.24
C PHE A 158 -3.02 -12.24 0.72
N ALA A 159 -2.56 -13.00 1.71
CA ALA A 159 -1.24 -12.88 2.30
C ALA A 159 -0.13 -13.27 1.30
N PRO A 160 1.09 -12.69 1.41
CA PRO A 160 2.17 -12.86 0.44
C PRO A 160 2.49 -14.32 0.08
N GLU A 161 2.53 -15.21 1.08
CA GLU A 161 2.83 -16.63 0.92
C GLU A 161 1.86 -17.34 0.00
N THR A 162 0.62 -16.86 -0.07
CA THR A 162 -0.40 -17.42 -0.95
C THR A 162 0.01 -17.21 -2.40
N HIS A 163 0.55 -16.04 -2.74
CA HIS A 163 0.86 -15.64 -4.13
C HIS A 163 2.20 -16.15 -4.63
N LEU A 164 3.20 -16.13 -3.74
CA LEU A 164 4.59 -16.43 -4.08
C LEU A 164 4.86 -17.93 -4.21
N ASN A 165 4.07 -18.79 -3.56
CA ASN A 165 4.25 -20.23 -3.57
C ASN A 165 3.26 -20.90 -4.55
N PRO A 166 3.73 -21.35 -5.75
CA PRO A 166 2.86 -21.97 -6.74
C PRO A 166 2.11 -23.18 -6.19
N GLY A 167 0.82 -23.30 -6.51
CA GLY A 167 0.02 -24.47 -6.11
C GLY A 167 -0.54 -24.41 -4.69
N PHE A 168 -0.19 -23.39 -3.89
CA PHE A 168 -0.89 -23.10 -2.64
C PHE A 168 -2.30 -22.52 -2.88
N PHE A 169 -2.53 -21.92 -4.06
CA PHE A 169 -3.83 -21.35 -4.48
C PHE A 169 -4.73 -22.28 -5.28
N LEU A 170 -4.15 -23.16 -6.12
CA LEU A 170 -4.87 -23.89 -7.15
C LEU A 170 -5.97 -24.79 -6.55
N GLY A 171 -7.22 -24.33 -6.64
CA GLY A 171 -8.43 -25.11 -6.35
C GLY A 171 -9.32 -24.60 -5.21
N LYS A 172 -8.84 -23.71 -4.33
CA LYS A 172 -9.61 -23.33 -3.11
C LYS A 172 -10.52 -22.10 -3.28
N TYR A 173 -10.20 -21.20 -4.22
CA TYR A 173 -10.88 -19.91 -4.38
C TYR A 173 -11.34 -19.67 -5.82
N ASP A 174 -12.17 -20.57 -6.34
CA ASP A 174 -12.79 -20.49 -7.69
C ASP A 174 -13.46 -19.13 -7.97
N TRP A 175 -14.00 -18.48 -6.93
CA TRP A 175 -14.59 -17.16 -7.05
C TRP A 175 -13.61 -16.09 -7.54
N LEU A 176 -12.33 -16.16 -7.17
CA LEU A 176 -11.34 -15.15 -7.55
C LEU A 176 -11.18 -15.13 -9.08
N TRP A 177 -11.00 -16.31 -9.67
CA TRP A 177 -10.88 -16.48 -11.11
C TRP A 177 -12.12 -15.98 -11.87
N LYS A 178 -13.31 -16.20 -11.30
CA LYS A 178 -14.59 -15.76 -11.91
C LYS A 178 -14.79 -14.25 -11.92
N HIS A 179 -14.19 -13.52 -10.98
CA HIS A 179 -14.43 -12.08 -10.80
C HIS A 179 -13.21 -11.22 -11.12
N THR A 180 -12.07 -11.81 -11.47
CA THR A 180 -10.88 -11.05 -11.86
C THR A 180 -10.93 -10.75 -13.36
N PHE A 181 -10.85 -9.46 -13.71
CA PHE A 181 -10.87 -9.03 -15.11
C PHE A 181 -9.61 -9.43 -15.88
N TYR A 182 -8.46 -9.46 -15.20
CA TYR A 182 -7.17 -9.87 -15.78
C TYR A 182 -6.76 -11.26 -15.31
N PRO A 183 -6.11 -12.09 -16.16
CA PRO A 183 -5.62 -13.40 -15.75
C PRO A 183 -4.70 -13.31 -14.54
N TYR A 184 -4.98 -14.14 -13.53
CA TYR A 184 -4.16 -14.22 -12.32
C TYR A 184 -2.93 -15.12 -12.57
N ARG A 185 -1.77 -14.73 -12.06
CA ARG A 185 -0.52 -15.50 -12.16
C ARG A 185 0.02 -15.77 -10.76
N GLU A 186 0.41 -17.00 -10.50
CA GLU A 186 1.06 -17.42 -9.26
C GLU A 186 2.58 -17.52 -9.45
N GLY A 187 3.31 -17.54 -8.32
CA GLY A 187 4.75 -17.72 -8.27
C GLY A 187 5.52 -16.41 -8.15
N PRO A 188 6.86 -16.46 -8.23
CA PRO A 188 7.72 -15.29 -7.97
C PRO A 188 7.40 -14.07 -8.84
N GLU A 189 6.86 -14.28 -10.04
CA GLU A 189 6.51 -13.22 -10.99
C GLU A 189 5.06 -12.71 -10.85
N CYS A 190 4.30 -13.17 -9.85
CA CYS A 190 2.89 -12.78 -9.64
C CYS A 190 2.70 -11.28 -9.39
N CYS A 191 3.69 -10.72 -8.71
CA CYS A 191 3.50 -9.60 -7.83
C CYS A 191 4.52 -8.54 -8.21
N SER A 192 4.08 -7.28 -8.24
CA SER A 192 4.99 -6.18 -8.54
C SER A 192 6.08 -6.11 -7.49
N ASP A 193 7.31 -5.77 -7.89
CA ASP A 193 8.38 -5.43 -6.94
C ASP A 193 8.02 -4.20 -6.10
N LYS A 194 7.02 -3.43 -6.56
CA LYS A 194 6.37 -2.32 -5.86
C LYS A 194 4.96 -2.69 -5.39
N ALA A 195 4.76 -3.92 -4.90
CA ALA A 195 3.50 -4.33 -4.31
C ALA A 195 3.08 -3.40 -3.16
N ILE A 196 1.80 -3.05 -3.12
CA ILE A 196 1.25 -2.02 -2.24
C ILE A 196 0.55 -2.62 -1.04
N ALA A 197 -0.35 -3.60 -1.24
CA ALA A 197 -1.17 -4.09 -0.15
C ALA A 197 -1.39 -5.59 -0.21
N PHE A 198 -1.49 -6.21 0.97
CA PHE A 198 -1.83 -7.61 1.17
C PHE A 198 -2.91 -7.73 2.23
N HIS A 199 -3.89 -8.60 2.00
CA HIS A 199 -5.02 -8.83 2.90
C HIS A 199 -4.91 -10.17 3.64
N TYR A 200 -5.75 -10.41 4.65
CA TYR A 200 -5.70 -11.58 5.54
C TYR A 200 -4.36 -11.73 6.30
N ILE A 201 -3.79 -10.60 6.72
CA ILE A 201 -2.53 -10.53 7.46
C ILE A 201 -2.79 -10.72 8.95
N SER A 202 -2.20 -11.75 9.53
CA SER A 202 -2.21 -11.96 10.98
C SER A 202 -1.35 -10.91 11.72
N PRO A 203 -1.61 -10.63 13.01
CA PRO A 203 -0.76 -9.75 13.81
C PRO A 203 0.74 -10.07 13.75
N ASN A 204 1.09 -11.36 13.83
CA ASN A 204 2.49 -11.80 13.77
C ASN A 204 3.09 -11.51 12.39
N LEU A 205 2.34 -11.79 11.32
CA LEU A 205 2.79 -11.51 9.96
C LEU A 205 2.90 -10.01 9.70
N MET A 206 2.04 -9.19 10.30
CA MET A 206 2.09 -7.73 10.20
C MET A 206 3.42 -7.17 10.69
N HIS A 207 3.88 -7.64 11.86
CA HIS A 207 5.19 -7.26 12.42
C HIS A 207 6.37 -7.88 11.67
N ALA A 208 6.23 -9.11 11.15
CA ALA A 208 7.26 -9.70 10.31
C ALA A 208 7.46 -8.90 9.01
N LEU A 209 6.37 -8.49 8.36
CA LEU A 209 6.40 -7.61 7.19
C LEU A 209 7.01 -6.24 7.53
N GLU A 210 6.68 -5.65 8.67
CA GLU A 210 7.31 -4.40 9.15
C GLU A 210 8.83 -4.55 9.23
N TYR A 211 9.29 -5.62 9.87
CA TYR A 211 10.72 -5.89 10.02
C TYR A 211 11.40 -6.11 8.68
N PHE A 212 10.85 -6.96 7.82
CA PHE A 212 11.46 -7.28 6.53
C PHE A 212 11.42 -6.13 5.53
N THR A 213 10.44 -5.23 5.64
CA THR A 213 10.30 -4.09 4.72
C THR A 213 11.16 -2.91 5.16
N TYR A 214 11.22 -2.59 6.46
CA TYR A 214 11.80 -1.31 6.93
C TYR A 214 12.98 -1.44 7.89
N ARG A 215 13.33 -2.66 8.34
CA ARG A 215 14.37 -2.85 9.37
C ARG A 215 15.48 -3.77 8.90
N LEU A 216 15.14 -4.85 8.19
CA LEU A 216 16.11 -5.80 7.67
C LEU A 216 16.83 -5.20 6.48
N HIS A 217 18.15 -5.04 6.60
CA HIS A 217 19.04 -4.62 5.54
C HIS A 217 20.12 -5.69 5.36
N PRO A 218 19.94 -6.65 4.42
CA PRO A 218 20.94 -7.67 4.17
C PRO A 218 22.24 -7.01 3.69
N PHE A 219 23.36 -7.34 4.35
CA PHE A 219 24.66 -6.80 3.98
C PHE A 219 25.01 -7.15 2.53
N GLY A 220 25.43 -6.16 1.75
CA GLY A 220 25.83 -6.34 0.35
C GLY A 220 24.68 -6.35 -0.66
N VAL A 221 23.42 -6.31 -0.23
CA VAL A 221 22.27 -6.11 -1.14
C VAL A 221 22.00 -4.62 -1.27
N GLN A 222 22.35 -4.03 -2.42
CA GLN A 222 21.93 -2.68 -2.76
C GLN A 222 20.48 -2.72 -3.23
N HIS A 223 19.56 -2.36 -2.35
CA HIS A 223 18.24 -1.92 -2.79
C HIS A 223 18.39 -0.54 -3.41
N GLN A 224 17.91 -0.35 -4.65
CA GLN A 224 17.75 1.00 -5.19
C GLN A 224 16.96 1.82 -4.16
N PRO A 225 17.49 2.95 -3.69
CA PRO A 225 16.96 3.54 -2.49
C PRO A 225 15.65 4.28 -2.76
N LEU A 226 14.71 4.14 -1.81
CA LEU A 226 13.83 5.22 -1.40
C LEU A 226 14.60 5.98 -0.30
N VAL A 227 15.55 6.86 -0.67
CA VAL A 227 16.56 7.40 0.26
C VAL A 227 15.92 8.20 1.42
N SER A 228 16.20 7.75 2.64
CA SER A 228 16.22 8.61 3.83
C SER A 228 17.67 9.03 4.09
N ASN A 229 17.89 10.34 4.19
CA ASN A 229 19.19 10.91 4.50
C ASN A 229 19.58 10.58 5.94
N ASP A 230 20.74 9.94 6.12
CA ASP A 230 21.51 10.10 7.34
C ASP A 230 22.84 10.74 6.97
N THR A 231 22.97 12.02 7.31
CA THR A 231 24.15 12.83 7.09
C THR A 231 25.28 12.31 7.96
N GLY A 232 26.24 11.61 7.36
CA GLY A 232 27.52 11.31 7.98
C GLY A 232 28.29 12.59 8.29
N VAL A 233 28.26 13.01 9.55
CA VAL A 233 29.23 13.97 10.09
C VAL A 233 30.56 13.25 10.21
N SER A 234 31.52 13.61 9.37
CA SER A 234 32.92 13.22 9.51
C SER A 234 33.51 13.81 10.77
N LYS A 235 34.07 12.97 11.65
CA LYS A 235 35.08 13.38 12.62
C LYS A 235 36.39 12.69 12.25
N SER A 236 37.39 13.49 11.90
CA SER A 236 38.79 13.06 11.80
C SER A 236 39.37 12.85 13.21
N PRO A 237 40.25 11.85 13.42
CA PRO A 237 41.04 11.75 14.65
C PRO A 237 42.31 12.62 14.57
N PRO A 238 42.97 12.90 15.73
CA PRO A 238 44.15 13.75 15.83
C PRO A 238 45.39 13.20 15.13
#